data_AF-A0A2M8B5F9-F1
#
_entry.id   AF-A0A2M8B5F9-F1
#
_cell.length_a   1.000
_cell.length_b   1.000
_cell.length_c   1.000
_cell.angle_alpha   90.00
_cell.angle_beta   90.00
_cell.angle_gamma   90.00
#
_symmetry.space_group_name_H-M   'P 1'
#
loop_
_entity.id
_entity.type
_entity.pdbx_description
1 polymer ?
#
loop_
_entity_poly.entity_id
_entity_poly.type
_entity_poly.pdbx_seq_one_letter_code
_entity_poly.pdbx_strand_id
1 'polypeptide(L)'
;SHVETFAGLLEATFYLDRDAIRDAIRRRASFNIIHLLTMLKLDVFVAQADAWSRAEFERACPISLPGGGSLIIARAEDTILHKLRWFELGGGIFERQSWRRSPPSSAARVEQRSGETPLLHSSARPVRNALPTRRASSGWNDVLGVLKVCSGLDEEYLEKWASKLRLDELLRKAREESGC
;
A
#
# COMPACT_ATOMS: atom_id res chain seq x y z
N SER A 1 11.06 -16.17 19.75
CA SER A 1 10.18 -16.24 18.56
C SER A 1 10.64 -15.18 17.56
N HIS A 2 10.39 -15.34 16.26
CA HIS A 2 10.87 -14.37 15.24
C HIS A 2 10.37 -12.94 15.45
N VAL A 3 9.22 -12.74 16.10
CA VAL A 3 8.69 -11.41 16.44
C VAL A 3 9.60 -10.66 17.41
N GLU A 4 10.13 -11.34 18.42
CA GLU A 4 11.00 -10.69 19.42
C GLU A 4 12.31 -10.21 18.79
N THR A 5 12.91 -11.05 17.93
CA THR A 5 14.12 -10.71 17.20
C THR A 5 13.87 -9.54 16.24
N PHE A 6 12.79 -9.58 15.46
CA PHE A 6 12.43 -8.51 14.53
C PHE A 6 12.18 -7.17 15.25
N ALA A 7 11.39 -7.20 16.33
CA ALA A 7 11.07 -6.01 17.09
C ALA A 7 12.31 -5.42 17.81
N GLY A 8 13.14 -6.27 18.43
CA GLY A 8 14.35 -5.83 19.11
C GLY A 8 15.38 -5.16 18.17
N LEU A 9 15.41 -5.54 16.89
CA LEU A 9 16.28 -4.91 15.89
C LEU A 9 15.81 -3.51 15.44
N LEU A 10 14.51 -3.20 15.57
CA LEU A 10 13.90 -2.01 14.97
C LEU A 10 13.34 -1.03 16.00
N GLU A 11 13.02 -1.46 17.22
CA GLU A 11 12.32 -0.65 18.22
C GLU A 11 13.09 0.61 18.67
N ALA A 12 14.40 0.65 18.45
CA ALA A 12 15.22 1.84 18.74
C ALA A 12 14.93 3.02 17.78
N THR A 13 14.48 2.75 16.55
CA THR A 13 14.29 3.77 15.50
C THR A 13 12.91 3.75 14.88
N PHE A 14 12.13 2.69 15.08
CA PHE A 14 10.78 2.53 14.57
C PHE A 14 9.77 2.33 15.70
N TYR A 15 8.62 2.99 15.56
CA TYR A 15 7.40 2.56 16.24
C TYR A 15 6.91 1.26 15.62
N LEU A 16 6.59 0.30 16.49
CA LEU A 16 6.01 -1.00 16.14
C LEU A 16 5.15 -1.52 17.31
N ASP A 17 4.18 -2.38 16.99
CA ASP A 17 3.31 -3.04 17.97
C ASP A 17 3.50 -4.57 17.86
N ARG A 18 4.03 -5.18 18.93
CA ARG A 18 4.35 -6.62 18.98
C ARG A 18 3.10 -7.49 18.88
N ASP A 19 1.99 -7.06 19.45
CA ASP A 19 0.73 -7.81 19.38
C ASP A 19 0.09 -7.69 18.00
N ALA A 20 0.17 -6.52 17.38
CA ALA A 20 -0.24 -6.35 15.99
C ALA A 20 0.60 -7.22 15.03
N ILE A 21 1.92 -7.32 15.24
CA ILE A 21 2.79 -8.21 14.44
C ILE A 21 2.41 -9.68 14.64
N ARG A 22 2.22 -10.13 15.89
CA ARG A 22 1.79 -11.51 16.18
C ARG A 22 0.45 -11.83 15.54
N ASP A 23 -0.52 -10.91 15.66
CA ASP A 23 -1.84 -11.10 15.08
C ASP A 23 -1.78 -11.14 13.54
N ALA A 24 -0.99 -10.27 12.92
CA ALA A 24 -0.77 -10.28 11.48
C ALA A 24 -0.12 -11.60 11.00
N ILE A 25 0.85 -12.15 11.72
CA ILE A 25 1.43 -13.46 11.39
C ILE A 25 0.38 -14.57 11.48
N ARG A 26 -0.40 -14.61 12.57
CA ARG A 26 -1.44 -15.65 12.75
C ARG A 26 -2.51 -15.59 11.67
N ARG A 27 -2.95 -14.39 11.30
CA ARG A 27 -4.02 -14.18 10.30
C ARG A 27 -3.50 -14.07 8.87
N ARG A 28 -2.19 -14.14 8.66
CA ARG A 28 -1.52 -13.75 7.40
C ARG A 28 -2.02 -12.40 6.88
N ALA A 29 -2.13 -11.43 7.76
CA ALA A 29 -2.57 -10.08 7.44
C ALA A 29 -1.35 -9.14 7.27
N SER A 30 -1.60 -7.85 7.28
CA SER A 30 -0.57 -6.81 7.30
C SER A 30 -0.53 -6.07 8.63
N PHE A 31 0.61 -5.42 8.87
CA PHE A 31 0.80 -4.47 9.96
C PHE A 31 1.66 -3.32 9.43
N ASN A 32 1.74 -2.22 10.16
CA ASN A 32 2.62 -1.12 9.81
C ASN A 32 3.69 -0.91 10.88
N ILE A 33 4.81 -0.32 10.45
CA ILE A 33 5.86 0.24 11.32
C ILE A 33 6.16 1.65 10.85
N ILE A 34 6.58 2.53 11.75
CA ILE A 34 6.80 3.94 11.44
C ILE A 34 8.17 4.34 11.92
N HIS A 35 9.04 4.79 11.01
CA HIS A 35 10.34 5.34 11.38
C HIS A 35 10.13 6.65 12.14
N LEU A 36 10.61 6.71 13.38
CA LEU A 36 10.26 7.79 14.32
C LEU A 36 10.86 9.13 13.91
N LEU A 37 12.02 9.16 13.24
CA LEU A 37 12.68 10.42 12.88
C LEU A 37 12.07 11.06 11.63
N THR A 38 11.81 10.26 10.59
CA THR A 38 11.33 10.78 9.29
C THR A 38 9.82 10.69 9.14
N MET A 39 9.13 10.06 10.10
CA MET A 39 7.71 9.69 10.01
C MET A 39 7.41 8.83 8.77
N LEU A 40 8.41 8.13 8.24
CA LEU A 40 8.24 7.19 7.14
C LEU A 40 7.43 6.00 7.63
N LYS A 41 6.27 5.79 7.03
CA LYS A 41 5.43 4.62 7.28
C LYS A 41 5.78 3.50 6.31
N LEU A 42 6.05 2.31 6.84
CA LEU A 42 6.22 1.08 6.09
C LEU A 42 5.04 0.16 6.38
N ASP A 43 4.38 -0.31 5.33
CA ASP A 43 3.33 -1.32 5.41
C ASP A 43 3.95 -2.69 5.13
N VAL A 44 3.88 -3.61 6.10
CA VAL A 44 4.47 -4.96 6.03
C VAL A 44 3.37 -5.98 5.83
N PHE A 45 3.50 -6.78 4.77
CA PHE A 45 2.53 -7.81 4.40
C PHE A 45 3.11 -9.18 4.67
N VAL A 46 2.39 -10.01 5.44
CA VAL A 46 2.78 -11.40 5.65
C VAL A 46 2.45 -12.17 4.37
N ALA A 47 3.46 -12.86 3.81
CA ALA A 47 3.32 -13.66 2.60
C ALA A 47 2.13 -14.63 2.72
N GLN A 48 1.30 -14.73 1.67
CA GLN A 48 0.20 -15.68 1.66
C GLN A 48 0.72 -17.09 1.36
N ALA A 49 -0.08 -18.12 1.69
CA ALA A 49 0.24 -19.51 1.35
C ALA A 49 -0.22 -19.88 -0.08
N ASP A 50 -0.49 -18.89 -0.92
CA ASP A 50 -1.00 -19.08 -2.28
C ASP A 50 0.12 -19.22 -3.31
N ALA A 51 -0.26 -19.67 -4.51
CA ALA A 51 0.67 -19.93 -5.59
C ALA A 51 1.23 -18.62 -6.20
N TRP A 52 0.51 -17.51 -6.08
CA TRP A 52 0.97 -16.22 -6.60
C TRP A 52 2.11 -15.66 -5.73
N SER A 53 1.95 -15.69 -4.41
CA SER A 53 2.98 -15.27 -3.46
C SER A 53 4.28 -16.06 -3.69
N ARG A 54 4.20 -17.37 -3.90
CA ARG A 54 5.40 -18.18 -4.24
C ARG A 54 6.06 -17.71 -5.53
N ALA A 55 5.28 -17.51 -6.59
CA ALA A 55 5.80 -17.05 -7.88
C ALA A 55 6.42 -15.63 -7.80
N GLU A 56 5.82 -14.73 -7.02
CA GLU A 56 6.34 -13.39 -6.75
C GLU A 56 7.73 -13.48 -6.09
N PHE A 57 7.85 -14.24 -4.99
CA PHE A 57 9.12 -14.38 -4.27
C PHE A 57 10.20 -15.06 -5.11
N GLU A 58 9.84 -16.06 -5.93
CA GLU A 58 10.78 -16.75 -6.82
C GLU A 58 11.34 -15.85 -7.93
N ARG A 59 10.55 -14.87 -8.39
CA ARG A 59 10.94 -13.94 -9.48
C ARG A 59 11.53 -12.64 -8.98
N ALA A 60 11.49 -12.37 -7.68
CA ALA A 60 12.00 -11.13 -7.11
C ALA A 60 13.51 -10.97 -7.39
N CYS A 61 13.92 -9.76 -7.77
CA CYS A 61 15.24 -9.50 -8.33
C CYS A 61 16.15 -8.81 -7.29
N PRO A 62 17.40 -9.25 -7.12
CA PRO A 62 18.37 -8.50 -6.32
C PRO A 62 18.75 -7.20 -7.02
N ILE A 63 18.72 -6.10 -6.29
CA ILE A 63 19.29 -4.81 -6.67
C ILE A 63 20.43 -4.45 -5.72
N SER A 64 21.49 -3.85 -6.25
CA SER A 64 22.57 -3.31 -5.43
C SER A 64 22.20 -1.92 -4.94
N LEU A 65 22.40 -1.66 -3.64
CA LEU A 65 22.12 -0.34 -3.06
C LEU A 65 23.34 0.58 -3.14
N PRO A 66 23.15 1.89 -3.38
CA PRO A 66 24.22 2.88 -3.20
C PRO A 66 24.72 2.85 -1.75
N GLY A 67 26.02 2.67 -1.55
CA GLY A 67 26.62 2.52 -0.21
C GLY A 67 26.83 1.08 0.24
N GLY A 68 26.51 0.09 -0.59
CA GLY A 68 26.78 -1.33 -0.35
C GLY A 68 25.55 -2.11 0.13
N GLY A 69 25.62 -3.43 -0.03
CA GLY A 69 24.51 -4.35 0.21
C GLY A 69 23.59 -4.52 -1.00
N SER A 70 22.66 -5.46 -0.86
CA SER A 70 21.65 -5.75 -1.87
C SER A 70 20.26 -5.86 -1.24
N LEU A 71 19.24 -5.51 -2.02
CA LEU A 71 17.84 -5.66 -1.65
C LEU A 71 17.14 -6.55 -2.67
N ILE A 72 16.27 -7.43 -2.22
CA ILE A 72 15.39 -8.18 -3.12
C ILE A 72 14.15 -7.33 -3.37
N ILE A 73 13.90 -6.97 -4.63
CA ILE A 73 12.77 -6.13 -5.03
C ILE A 73 11.82 -6.93 -5.93
N ALA A 74 10.53 -6.77 -5.68
CA ALA A 74 9.47 -7.33 -6.51
C ALA A 74 9.55 -6.79 -7.93
N ARG A 75 9.19 -7.60 -8.91
CA ARG A 75 9.16 -7.13 -10.30
C ARG A 75 8.01 -6.16 -10.53
N ALA A 76 8.08 -5.43 -11.64
CA ALA A 76 7.06 -4.46 -12.01
C ALA A 76 5.68 -5.13 -12.17
N GLU A 77 5.64 -6.35 -12.72
CA GLU A 77 4.40 -7.11 -12.91
C GLU A 77 3.70 -7.40 -11.57
N ASP A 78 4.45 -7.85 -10.57
CA ASP A 78 3.92 -8.15 -9.24
C ASP A 78 3.46 -6.86 -8.52
N THR A 79 4.18 -5.76 -8.72
CA THR A 79 3.77 -4.44 -8.21
C THR A 79 2.43 -3.98 -8.81
N ILE A 80 2.23 -4.18 -10.12
CA ILE A 80 0.96 -3.89 -10.80
C ILE A 80 -0.16 -4.75 -10.20
N LEU A 81 0.04 -6.07 -10.11
CA LEU A 81 -0.95 -7.01 -9.60
C LEU A 81 -1.34 -6.72 -8.14
N HIS A 82 -0.38 -6.39 -7.27
CA HIS A 82 -0.66 -5.98 -5.89
C HIS A 82 -1.54 -4.72 -5.82
N LYS A 83 -1.20 -3.70 -6.62
CA LYS A 83 -1.96 -2.45 -6.63
C LYS A 83 -3.37 -2.63 -7.19
N LEU A 84 -3.54 -3.45 -8.23
CA LEU A 84 -4.86 -3.81 -8.76
C LEU A 84 -5.69 -4.58 -7.72
N ARG A 85 -5.10 -5.57 -7.05
CA ARG A 85 -5.76 -6.33 -5.98
C ARG A 85 -6.17 -5.45 -4.81
N TRP A 86 -5.33 -4.48 -4.44
CA TRP A 86 -5.69 -3.52 -3.39
C TRP A 86 -6.79 -2.56 -3.81
N PHE A 87 -6.80 -2.14 -5.08
CA PHE A 87 -7.88 -1.33 -5.62
C PHE A 87 -9.22 -2.08 -5.55
N GLU A 88 -9.24 -3.35 -5.94
CA GLU A 88 -10.42 -4.23 -5.83
C GLU A 88 -10.88 -4.36 -4.36
N LEU A 89 -9.98 -4.73 -3.45
CA LEU A 89 -10.28 -4.89 -2.02
C LEU A 89 -10.71 -3.58 -1.34
N GLY A 90 -10.26 -2.44 -1.86
CA GLY A 90 -10.64 -1.10 -1.42
C GLY A 90 -12.04 -0.65 -1.86
N GLY A 91 -12.81 -1.54 -2.52
CA GLY A 91 -14.16 -1.25 -3.00
C GLY A 91 -14.21 -0.59 -4.37
N GLY A 92 -13.09 -0.55 -5.10
CA GLY A 92 -13.06 -0.17 -6.52
C GLY A 92 -13.57 1.24 -6.85
N ILE A 93 -13.64 2.15 -5.87
CA ILE A 93 -14.21 3.48 -6.10
C ILE A 93 -13.25 4.29 -6.97
N PHE A 94 -13.56 4.33 -8.26
CA PHE A 94 -13.06 5.31 -9.21
C PHE A 94 -13.68 6.66 -8.84
N GLU A 95 -13.02 7.43 -7.96
CA GLU A 95 -13.49 8.77 -7.62
C GLU A 95 -13.31 9.67 -8.85
N ARG A 96 -14.36 9.74 -9.65
CA ARG A 96 -14.47 10.40 -10.96
C ARG A 96 -14.47 11.94 -10.85
N GLN A 97 -13.70 12.54 -9.94
CA GLN A 97 -13.74 13.98 -9.66
C GLN A 97 -12.37 14.58 -9.29
N SER A 98 -11.58 15.02 -10.28
CA SER A 98 -10.54 16.04 -10.05
C SER A 98 -10.06 16.82 -11.29
N TRP A 99 -10.71 16.76 -12.46
CA TRP A 99 -10.22 17.47 -13.66
C TRP A 99 -11.24 18.35 -14.42
N ARG A 100 -12.43 18.63 -13.87
CA ARG A 100 -13.21 19.77 -14.40
C ARG A 100 -12.74 21.06 -13.72
N ARG A 101 -12.08 21.90 -14.53
CA ARG A 101 -11.86 23.34 -14.36
C ARG A 101 -12.91 23.95 -13.41
N SER A 102 -12.50 24.43 -12.24
CA SER A 102 -13.25 25.47 -11.53
C SER A 102 -12.66 26.82 -11.95
N PRO A 103 -13.48 27.82 -12.29
CA PRO A 103 -13.99 28.77 -11.27
C PRO A 103 -15.48 29.16 -11.51
N PRO A 104 -16.18 29.93 -10.63
CA PRO A 104 -15.65 30.94 -9.71
C PRO A 104 -16.27 31.09 -8.30
N SER A 105 -15.50 31.82 -7.48
CA SER A 105 -15.86 32.90 -6.53
C SER A 105 -16.84 32.67 -5.37
N SER A 106 -16.30 33.01 -4.19
CA SER A 106 -16.87 33.81 -3.09
C SER A 106 -18.01 33.26 -2.23
N ALA A 107 -17.70 33.31 -0.92
CA ALA A 107 -18.51 33.84 0.17
C ALA A 107 -19.16 32.85 1.14
N ALA A 108 -19.07 33.27 2.41
CA ALA A 108 -19.76 32.82 3.61
C ALA A 108 -19.24 31.53 4.25
N ARG A 109 -19.02 31.46 5.57
CA ARG A 109 -19.04 32.46 6.64
C ARG A 109 -18.43 31.76 7.86
N VAL A 110 -17.58 32.49 8.57
CA VAL A 110 -17.02 32.13 9.88
C VAL A 110 -18.16 32.05 10.90
N GLU A 111 -18.21 30.99 11.70
CA GLU A 111 -18.93 31.03 12.98
C GLU A 111 -18.13 30.30 14.06
N GLN A 112 -17.79 31.05 15.10
CA GLN A 112 -17.09 30.62 16.30
C GLN A 112 -18.11 30.25 17.39
N ARG A 113 -17.87 29.16 18.13
CA ARG A 113 -18.25 28.96 19.56
C ARG A 113 -17.19 28.04 20.17
N SER A 114 -16.32 28.49 21.08
CA SER A 114 -16.53 28.79 22.51
C SER A 114 -16.83 27.54 23.36
N GLY A 115 -15.86 27.14 24.18
CA GLY A 115 -16.11 26.41 25.42
C GLY A 115 -15.49 25.00 25.51
N GLU A 116 -14.67 24.84 26.54
CA GLU A 116 -14.40 23.60 27.30
C GLU A 116 -13.20 22.73 26.89
N THR A 117 -12.15 22.85 27.72
CA THR A 117 -11.05 21.91 27.89
C THR A 117 -11.47 20.81 28.86
N PRO A 118 -11.27 19.52 28.54
CA PRO A 118 -11.05 18.51 29.56
C PRO A 118 -9.69 17.84 29.38
N LEU A 119 -8.91 17.88 30.46
CA LEU A 119 -7.73 17.04 30.67
C LEU A 119 -8.14 15.56 30.52
N LEU A 120 -7.47 14.81 29.64
CA LEU A 120 -7.62 13.37 29.55
C LEU A 120 -6.27 12.69 29.46
N HIS A 121 -6.12 11.73 30.36
CA HIS A 121 -5.02 10.81 30.57
C HIS A 121 -4.45 10.20 29.28
N SER A 122 -3.14 9.99 29.33
CA SER A 122 -2.37 9.09 28.47
C SER A 122 -3.12 7.79 28.22
N SER A 123 -3.75 7.70 27.06
CA SER A 123 -4.07 6.46 26.39
C SER A 123 -3.60 6.67 24.96
N ALA A 124 -2.42 6.13 24.65
CA ALA A 124 -1.99 5.97 23.27
C ALA A 124 -3.10 5.18 22.59
N ARG A 125 -3.91 5.85 21.77
CA ARG A 125 -4.92 5.19 20.95
C ARG A 125 -4.16 4.18 20.10
N PRO A 126 -4.55 2.89 20.09
CA PRO A 126 -3.93 1.95 19.18
C PRO A 126 -4.08 2.52 17.77
N VAL A 127 -2.98 2.60 17.04
CA VAL A 127 -2.99 2.96 15.62
C VAL A 127 -3.85 1.89 14.96
N ARG A 128 -5.14 2.20 14.80
CA ARG A 128 -6.09 1.30 14.12
C ARG A 128 -5.46 0.96 12.78
N ASN A 129 -5.38 -0.33 12.49
CA ASN A 129 -5.34 -0.85 11.13
C ASN A 129 -6.60 -0.34 10.42
N ALA A 130 -6.58 0.92 9.99
CA ALA A 130 -7.66 1.52 9.27
C ALA A 130 -7.70 0.84 7.90
N LEU A 131 -8.80 0.14 7.63
CA LEU A 131 -9.23 -0.11 6.26
C LEU A 131 -9.17 1.23 5.48
N PRO A 132 -8.71 1.23 4.23
CA PRO A 132 -8.21 2.43 3.58
C PRO A 132 -9.36 3.35 3.16
N THR A 133 -9.71 4.34 3.99
CA THR A 133 -10.78 5.31 3.67
C THR A 133 -10.30 6.55 2.90
N ARG A 134 -9.14 6.51 2.22
CA ARG A 134 -8.73 7.63 1.32
C ARG A 134 -7.63 7.31 0.28
N ARG A 135 -7.18 6.05 0.15
CA ARG A 135 -6.01 5.66 -0.68
C ARG A 135 -6.31 4.69 -1.82
N ALA A 136 -7.56 4.28 -2.04
CA ALA A 136 -7.89 3.42 -3.18
C ALA A 136 -7.59 4.13 -4.52
N SER A 137 -7.88 5.43 -4.62
CA SER A 137 -7.64 6.24 -5.82
C SER A 137 -6.16 6.49 -6.14
N SER A 138 -5.23 6.37 -5.18
CA SER A 138 -3.78 6.51 -5.47
C SER A 138 -3.18 5.27 -6.12
N GLY A 139 -3.69 4.08 -5.79
CA GLY A 139 -3.17 2.82 -6.33
C GLY A 139 -3.34 2.71 -7.85
N TRP A 140 -4.41 3.28 -8.41
CA TRP A 140 -4.66 3.27 -9.85
C TRP A 140 -3.62 4.08 -10.63
N ASN A 141 -3.32 5.31 -10.20
CA ASN A 141 -2.32 6.15 -10.85
C ASN A 141 -0.93 5.53 -10.81
N ASP A 142 -0.60 4.84 -9.72
CA ASP A 142 0.65 4.10 -9.62
C ASP A 142 0.71 2.95 -10.65
N VAL A 143 -0.39 2.21 -10.85
CA VAL A 143 -0.45 1.16 -11.89
C VAL A 143 -0.23 1.78 -13.27
N LEU A 144 -0.93 2.86 -13.60
CA LEU A 144 -0.76 3.56 -14.88
C LEU A 144 0.68 4.08 -15.05
N GLY A 145 1.29 4.58 -13.97
CA GLY A 145 2.67 5.05 -13.97
C GLY A 145 3.67 3.92 -14.26
N VAL A 146 3.52 2.78 -13.59
CA VAL A 146 4.40 1.62 -13.80
C VAL A 146 4.24 1.06 -15.22
N LEU A 147 3.00 0.92 -15.72
CA LEU A 147 2.75 0.46 -17.10
C LEU A 147 3.39 1.36 -18.16
N LYS A 148 3.40 2.68 -17.94
CA LYS A 148 4.01 3.65 -18.88
C LYS A 148 5.54 3.67 -18.83
N VAL A 149 6.13 3.43 -17.67
CA VAL A 149 7.58 3.57 -17.44
C VAL A 149 8.32 2.27 -17.72
N CYS A 150 7.73 1.13 -17.35
CA CYS A 150 8.37 -0.16 -17.50
C CYS A 150 8.14 -0.72 -18.92
N SER A 151 9.21 -0.84 -19.70
CA SER A 151 9.21 -1.60 -20.96
C SER A 151 9.59 -3.07 -20.71
N GLY A 152 9.07 -3.97 -21.56
CA GLY A 152 9.40 -5.40 -21.49
C GLY A 152 8.75 -6.15 -20.32
N LEU A 153 7.52 -5.77 -19.97
CA LEU A 153 6.71 -6.52 -19.01
C LEU A 153 6.42 -7.92 -19.56
N ASP A 154 6.46 -8.90 -18.66
CA ASP A 154 6.05 -10.28 -18.94
C ASP A 154 4.52 -10.36 -19.02
N GLU A 155 3.99 -10.13 -20.22
CA GLU A 155 2.54 -10.06 -20.45
C GLU A 155 1.83 -11.39 -20.18
N GLU A 156 2.48 -12.52 -20.51
CA GLU A 156 1.94 -13.85 -20.23
C GLU A 156 1.76 -14.06 -18.71
N TYR A 157 2.76 -13.63 -17.92
CA TYR A 157 2.66 -13.68 -16.46
C TYR A 157 1.56 -12.77 -15.92
N LEU A 158 1.48 -11.53 -16.41
CA LEU A 158 0.46 -10.56 -15.99
C LEU A 158 -0.95 -11.10 -16.27
N GLU A 159 -1.21 -11.60 -17.47
CA GLU A 159 -2.52 -12.14 -17.87
C GLU A 159 -2.88 -13.40 -17.08
N LYS A 160 -1.93 -14.32 -16.94
CA LYS A 160 -2.11 -15.55 -16.16
C LYS A 160 -2.54 -15.25 -14.73
N TRP A 161 -1.87 -14.31 -14.05
CA TRP A 161 -2.18 -14.01 -12.66
C TRP A 161 -3.35 -13.06 -12.50
N ALA A 162 -3.55 -12.11 -13.42
CA ALA A 162 -4.77 -11.31 -13.44
C ALA A 162 -6.00 -12.22 -13.52
N SER A 163 -5.98 -13.23 -14.38
CA SER A 163 -7.07 -14.21 -14.50
C SER A 163 -7.30 -15.00 -13.22
N LYS A 164 -6.24 -15.56 -12.64
CA LYS A 164 -6.36 -16.33 -11.40
C LYS A 164 -6.81 -15.50 -10.20
N LEU A 165 -6.49 -14.20 -10.19
CA LEU A 165 -6.89 -13.27 -9.15
C LEU A 165 -8.21 -12.56 -9.45
N ARG A 166 -8.81 -12.77 -10.63
CA ARG A 166 -10.00 -12.08 -11.16
C ARG A 166 -9.82 -10.57 -11.31
N LEU A 167 -8.62 -10.15 -11.70
CA LEU A 167 -8.24 -8.77 -11.94
C LEU A 167 -8.23 -8.41 -13.44
N ASP A 168 -8.69 -9.31 -14.32
CA ASP A 168 -8.63 -9.16 -15.78
C ASP A 168 -9.21 -7.83 -16.26
N GLU A 169 -10.40 -7.50 -15.77
CA GLU A 169 -11.11 -6.29 -16.17
C GLU A 169 -10.39 -5.02 -15.70
N LEU A 170 -9.77 -5.07 -14.52
CA LEU A 170 -8.98 -3.95 -14.00
C LEU A 170 -7.67 -3.79 -14.77
N LEU A 171 -7.01 -4.90 -15.12
CA LEU A 171 -5.78 -4.87 -15.92
C LEU A 171 -6.06 -4.34 -17.33
N ARG A 172 -7.11 -4.84 -18.00
CA ARG A 172 -7.55 -4.38 -19.32
C ARG A 172 -7.81 -2.88 -19.32
N LYS A 173 -8.57 -2.40 -18.34
CA LYS A 173 -8.87 -0.97 -18.20
C LYS A 173 -7.60 -0.14 -17.93
N ALA A 174 -6.67 -0.65 -17.13
CA ALA A 174 -5.42 0.05 -16.86
C ALA A 174 -4.55 0.19 -18.13
N ARG A 175 -4.49 -0.85 -18.96
CA ARG A 175 -3.80 -0.82 -20.27
C ARG A 175 -4.42 0.20 -21.22
N GLU A 176 -5.74 0.21 -21.34
CA GLU A 176 -6.48 1.18 -22.17
C GLU A 176 -6.21 2.64 -21.75
N GLU A 177 -6.20 2.91 -20.44
CA GLU A 177 -5.91 4.25 -19.92
C GLU A 177 -4.41 4.62 -19.99
N SER A 178 -3.52 3.63 -19.98
CA SER A 178 -2.08 3.88 -20.14
C SER A 178 -1.66 4.07 -21.60
N GLY A 179 -2.46 3.59 -22.56
CA GLY A 179 -2.13 3.55 -23.98
C GLY A 179 -1.15 2.43 -24.34
N CYS A 180 -1.16 1.34 -23.56
CA CYS A 180 -0.32 0.16 -23.73
C CYS A 180 -1.14 -1.01 -24.25
#